data_AF-A0A3M1VCQ9-F1
#
_entry.id   AF-A0A3M1VCQ9-F1
#
_cell.length_a   1.000
_cell.length_b   1.000
_cell.length_c   1.000
_cell.angle_alpha   90.00
_cell.angle_beta   90.00
_cell.angle_gamma   90.00
#
_symmetry.space_group_name_H-M   'P 1'
#
loop_
_entity.id
_entity.type
_entity.pdbx_description
1 polymer ?
#
loop_
_entity_poly.entity_id
_entity_poly.type
_entity_poly.pdbx_seq_one_letter_code
_entity_poly.pdbx_strand_id
1 'polypeptide(L)' 'PPGTPSGTKLRLRGKGVPDPRTGKRGDQLCQIKIVPPKKLTPRARELLEQLAAELHENPRRGLW' A
#
# COMPACT_ATOMS: atom_id res chain seq x y z
N PRO A 1 3.19 -7.43 3.22
CA PRO A 1 3.01 -8.84 2.81
C PRO A 1 2.44 -8.90 1.39
N PRO A 2 2.54 -10.01 0.65
CA PRO A 2 1.80 -10.16 -0.61
C PRO A 2 0.31 -9.92 -0.38
N GLY A 3 -0.37 -9.26 -1.32
CA GLY A 3 -1.81 -8.95 -1.23
C GLY A 3 -2.20 -7.90 -0.18
N THR A 4 -1.27 -7.09 0.33
CA THR A 4 -1.62 -6.04 1.31
C THR A 4 -2.47 -4.94 0.66
N PRO A 5 -3.68 -4.65 1.17
CA PRO A 5 -4.55 -3.64 0.57
C PRO A 5 -4.04 -2.23 0.85
N SER A 6 -4.46 -1.28 0.01
CA SER A 6 -4.23 0.15 0.25
C SER A 6 -4.83 0.57 1.60
N GLY A 7 -4.19 1.50 2.29
CA GLY A 7 -4.62 1.99 3.61
C GLY A 7 -4.16 1.13 4.79
N THR A 8 -3.60 -0.06 4.56
CA THR A 8 -3.03 -0.90 5.63
C THR A 8 -1.96 -0.13 6.40
N LYS A 9 -2.03 -0.20 7.74
CA LYS A 9 -1.06 0.39 8.66
C LYS A 9 -0.04 -0.66 9.09
N LEU A 10 1.22 -0.46 8.72
CA LEU A 10 2.35 -1.27 9.19
C LEU A 10 3.01 -0.59 10.38
N ARG A 11 3.30 -1.36 11.43
CA ARG A 11 3.94 -0.84 12.64
C ARG A 11 5.42 -1.22 12.67
N LEU A 12 6.28 -0.22 12.66
CA LEU A 12 7.71 -0.35 12.83
C LEU A 12 8.06 -0.08 14.30
N ARG A 13 8.29 -1.16 15.04
CA ARG A 13 8.57 -1.07 16.47
C ARG A 13 9.89 -0.34 16.74
N GLY A 14 9.88 0.61 17.68
CA GLY A 14 11.08 1.35 18.10
C GLY A 14 11.66 2.30 17.04
N LYS A 15 10.93 2.58 15.94
CA LYS A 15 11.32 3.54 14.91
C LYS A 15 10.64 4.91 15.05
N GLY A 16 9.82 5.07 16.08
CA GLY A 16 9.19 6.34 16.42
C GLY A 16 10.15 7.32 17.09
N VAL A 17 9.57 8.45 17.49
CA VAL A 17 10.27 9.53 18.19
C VAL A 17 10.79 9.02 19.54
N PRO A 18 12.05 9.33 19.91
CA PRO A 18 12.56 9.02 21.24
C PRO A 18 11.90 9.91 22.29
N ASP A 19 11.51 9.31 23.42
CA ASP A 19 11.07 10.03 24.60
C ASP A 19 12.22 10.88 25.17
N PRO A 20 12.07 12.21 25.31
CA PRO A 20 13.12 13.09 25.82
C PRO A 20 13.59 12.79 27.24
N ARG A 21 12.75 12.14 28.06
CA ARG A 21 13.05 11.83 29.47
C ARG A 21 13.60 10.43 29.65
N THR A 22 13.06 9.45 28.94
CA THR A 22 13.40 8.03 29.13
C THR A 22 14.32 7.46 28.06
N GLY A 23 14.53 8.18 26.94
CA GLY A 23 15.30 7.72 25.79
C GLY A 23 14.64 6.57 25.01
N LYS A 24 13.52 6.01 25.50
CA LYS A 24 12.80 4.92 24.84
C LYS A 24 12.16 5.43 23.55
N ARG A 25 12.30 4.66 22.48
CA ARG A 25 11.66 4.99 21.20
C ARG A 25 10.24 4.48 21.15
N GLY A 26 9.32 5.33 20.69
CA GLY A 26 7.98 4.90 20.28
C GLY A 26 8.01 4.10 18.98
N ASP A 27 6.81 3.83 18.44
CA ASP A 27 6.65 3.10 17.18
C ASP A 27 6.30 4.06 16.04
N GLN A 28 6.74 3.73 14.82
CA GLN A 28 6.34 4.42 13.61
C GLN A 28 5.23 3.64 12.92
N LEU A 29 4.15 4.33 12.55
CA LEU A 29 3.07 3.76 11.74
C LEU A 29 3.22 4.22 10.30
N CYS A 30 3.39 3.28 9.38
CA CYS A 30 3.46 3.53 7.94
C CYS A 30 2.13 3.13 7.31
N GLN A 31 1.49 4.04 6.60
CA GLN A 31 0.29 3.73 5.82
C GLN A 31 0.67 3.42 4.37
N ILE A 32 0.22 2.29 3.86
CA ILE A 32 0.43 1.93 2.45
C ILE A 32 -0.52 2.74 1.57
N LYS A 33 0.02 3.34 0.51
CA LYS A 33 -0.75 4.05 -0.51
C LYS A 33 -0.36 3.51 -1.89
N ILE A 34 -1.34 3.00 -2.63
CA ILE A 34 -1.15 2.62 -4.02
C ILE A 34 -1.22 3.90 -4.87
N VAL A 35 -0.18 4.16 -5.66
CA VAL A 35 -0.10 5.32 -6.55
C VAL A 35 0.03 4.80 -7.99
N PRO A 36 -0.95 5.07 -8.87
CA PRO A 36 -0.86 4.66 -10.26
C PRO A 36 0.18 5.51 -11.03
N PRO A 37 0.81 4.95 -12.09
CA PRO A 37 1.75 5.70 -12.93
C PRO A 37 1.04 6.81 -13.71
N LYS A 38 1.74 7.93 -13.95
CA LYS A 38 1.18 9.10 -14.66
C LYS A 38 1.07 8.91 -16.18
N LYS A 39 1.94 8.10 -16.76
CA LYS A 39 2.00 7.81 -18.20
C LYS A 39 2.27 6.32 -18.38
N LEU A 40 1.60 5.72 -19.36
CA LEU A 40 1.78 4.32 -19.73
C LEU A 40 2.37 4.25 -21.12
N THR A 41 3.38 3.39 -21.29
CA THR A 41 3.82 2.98 -22.62
C THR A 41 2.79 2.02 -23.23
N PRO A 42 2.78 1.83 -24.57
CA PRO A 42 1.90 0.84 -25.20
C PRO A 42 2.02 -0.54 -24.56
N ARG A 43 3.25 -1.00 -24.31
CA ARG A 43 3.50 -2.28 -23.66
C ARG A 43 2.97 -2.36 -22.22
N ALA A 44 3.13 -1.30 -21.43
CA ALA A 44 2.61 -1.28 -20.06
C ALA A 44 1.08 -1.35 -20.04
N ARG A 45 0.43 -0.73 -21.03
CA ARG A 45 -1.03 -0.81 -21.20
C ARG A 45 -1.49 -2.24 -21.52
N GLU A 46 -0.84 -2.92 -22.47
CA GLU A 46 -1.15 -4.32 -22.80
C GLU A 46 -1.06 -5.24 -21.58
N LEU A 47 -0.01 -5.08 -20.76
CA LEU A 47 0.17 -5.88 -19.54
C LEU A 47 -0.93 -5.63 -18.51
N LEU A 48 -1.38 -4.38 -18.38
CA LEU A 48 -2.50 -4.05 -17.49
C LEU A 48 -3.82 -4.62 -18.00
N GLU A 49 -4.04 -4.64 -19.32
CA GLU A 49 -5.23 -5.24 -19.93
C GLU A 49 -5.25 -6.77 -19.75
N GLN A 50 -4.10 -7.44 -19.91
CA GLN A 50 -3.96 -8.88 -19.60
C GLN A 50 -4.21 -9.17 -18.12
N LEU A 51 -3.64 -8.36 -17.23
CA LEU A 51 -3.88 -8.48 -15.80
C LEU A 51 -5.36 -8.29 -15.45
N ALA A 52 -6.02 -7.30 -16.07
CA ALA A 52 -7.45 -7.06 -15.86
C ALA A 52 -8.33 -8.24 -16.31
N ALA A 53 -7.93 -8.96 -17.37
CA ALA A 53 -8.65 -10.15 -17.83
C ALA A 53 -8.51 -11.35 -16.87
N GLU A 54 -7.37 -11.47 -16.19
CA GLU A 54 -7.09 -12.57 -15.23
C GLU A 54 -7.70 -12.31 -13.84
N LEU A 55 -7.90 -11.05 -13.47
CA LEU A 55 -8.44 -10.68 -12.16
C LEU A 55 -9.97 -10.82 -12.13
N HIS A 56 -10.46 -11.72 -11.28
CA HIS A 56 -11.90 -12.00 -11.11
C HIS A 56 -12.54 -11.19 -9.97
N GLU A 57 -11.77 -10.37 -9.26
CA GLU A 57 -12.24 -9.65 -8.07
C GLU A 57 -12.82 -8.27 -8.43
N ASN A 58 -13.98 -7.94 -7.83
CA ASN A 58 -14.57 -6.60 -7.94
C ASN A 58 -14.07 -5.70 -6.80
N PRO A 59 -13.20 -4.69 -7.07
CA PRO A 59 -12.63 -3.83 -6.04
C PRO A 59 -13.65 -2.89 -5.38
N ARG A 60 -14.88 -2.80 -5.90
CA ARG A 60 -15.98 -1.97 -5.35
C ARG A 60 -17.00 -2.78 -4.57
N ARG A 61 -16.81 -4.09 -4.43
CA ARG A 61 -17.70 -4.95 -3.65
C ARG A 61 -17.76 -4.45 -2.20
N GLY A 62 -18.96 -4.11 -1.71
CA GLY A 62 -19.18 -3.58 -0.35
C GLY A 62 -19.03 -2.05 -0.20
N LEU A 63 -18.94 -1.29 -1.30
CA LEU A 63 -18.95 0.18 -1.29
C LEU A 63 -20.36 0.82 -1.38
N TRP A 64 -21.42 0.06 -1.15
CA TRP A 64 -22.83 0.44 -1.20
C TRP A 64 -23.70 -0.66 -0.58
#